data_AF-A0A645GJR2-F1
#
_entry.id   AF-A0A645GJR2-F1
#
_cell.length_a   1.000
_cell.length_b   1.000
_cell.length_c   1.000
_cell.angle_alpha   90.00
_cell.angle_beta   90.00
_cell.angle_gamma   90.00
#
_symmetry.space_group_name_H-M   'P 1'
#
loop_
_entity.id
_entity.type
_entity.pdbx_description
1 polymer ?
#
loop_
_entity_poly.entity_id
_entity_poly.type
_entity_poly.pdbx_seq_one_letter_code
_entity_poly.pdbx_strand_id
1 'polypeptide(L)'
;MSLERHGEQQTGTFDEQVGTMDEVLECFAVSGDADYLLRVLTPSLPALSDFLLHQLMRLPGVRNVKSNIVLSGVKHTTQLPLKHLHHGRR
;
A
#
# COMPACT_ATOMS: atom_id res chain seq x y z
N MET A 1 -1.95 2.24 -7.52
CA MET A 1 -3.09 3.17 -7.40
C MET A 1 -2.64 4.52 -7.94
N SER A 2 -3.52 5.24 -8.64
CA SER A 2 -3.23 6.60 -9.09
C SER A 2 -4.25 7.57 -8.50
N LEU A 3 -3.79 8.77 -8.17
CA LEU A 3 -4.60 9.84 -7.61
C LEU A 3 -4.92 10.91 -8.66
N GLU A 4 -5.98 11.67 -8.47
CA GLU A 4 -6.23 12.90 -9.21
C GLU A 4 -5.23 13.97 -8.76
N ARG A 5 -4.57 14.62 -9.73
CA ARG A 5 -3.60 15.67 -9.46
C ARG A 5 -4.34 16.98 -9.15
N HIS A 6 -4.74 17.16 -7.91
CA HIS A 6 -5.35 18.40 -7.43
C HIS A 6 -4.66 18.90 -6.15
N GLY A 7 -3.46 19.49 -6.30
CA GLY A 7 -2.76 20.25 -5.26
C GLY A 7 -2.33 19.49 -4.00
N GLU A 8 -1.37 20.06 -3.25
CA GLU A 8 -0.75 19.45 -2.06
C GLU A 8 -1.75 19.15 -0.92
N GLN A 9 -2.90 19.82 -0.89
CA GLN A 9 -3.89 19.66 0.19
C GLN A 9 -4.65 18.32 0.17
N GLN A 10 -4.78 17.65 -0.98
CA GLN A 10 -5.47 16.35 -1.07
C GLN A 10 -4.56 15.16 -0.72
N THR A 11 -3.24 15.31 -0.84
CA THR A 11 -2.29 14.25 -0.52
C THR A 11 -2.23 13.97 0.98
N GLY A 12 -2.24 15.03 1.81
CA GLY A 12 -2.27 14.89 3.27
C GLY A 12 -3.53 14.15 3.76
N THR A 13 -4.69 14.43 3.18
CA THR A 13 -5.95 13.75 3.56
C THR A 13 -5.97 12.28 3.16
N PHE A 14 -5.33 11.91 2.05
CA PHE A 14 -5.25 10.51 1.62
C PHE A 14 -4.33 9.69 2.53
N ASP A 15 -3.11 10.19 2.78
CA ASP A 15 -2.12 9.49 3.60
C ASP A 15 -2.63 9.24 5.01
N GLU A 16 -3.29 10.22 5.62
CA GLU A 16 -3.92 10.09 6.94
C GLU A 16 -5.03 9.05 6.93
N GLN A 17 -5.94 9.10 5.95
CA GLN A 17 -7.08 8.17 5.89
C GLN A 17 -6.62 6.73 5.65
N VAL A 18 -5.70 6.51 4.72
CA VAL A 18 -5.14 5.19 4.46
C VAL A 18 -4.41 4.64 5.68
N GLY A 19 -3.70 5.50 6.43
CA GLY A 19 -3.02 5.11 7.66
C GLY A 19 -3.94 4.60 8.78
N THR A 20 -5.25 4.87 8.69
CA THR A 20 -6.26 4.39 9.66
C THR A 20 -6.94 3.08 9.25
N MET A 21 -6.66 2.54 8.06
CA MET A 21 -7.30 1.33 7.55
C MET A 21 -6.55 0.08 8.00
N ASP A 22 -7.16 -0.74 8.86
CA ASP A 22 -6.55 -1.97 9.39
C ASP A 22 -6.19 -2.98 8.29
N GLU A 23 -6.91 -2.99 7.17
CA GLU A 23 -6.62 -3.87 6.03
C GLU A 23 -5.34 -3.47 5.29
N VAL A 24 -4.86 -2.23 5.43
CA VAL A 24 -3.66 -1.72 4.76
C VAL A 24 -2.44 -1.93 5.64
N LEU A 25 -1.64 -2.93 5.31
CA LEU A 25 -0.43 -3.28 6.08
C LEU A 25 0.78 -2.42 5.71
N GLU A 26 0.84 -1.97 4.46
CA GLU A 26 1.92 -1.14 3.94
C GLU A 26 1.38 -0.20 2.86
N CYS A 27 1.88 1.04 2.83
CA CYS A 27 1.56 2.03 1.82
C CYS A 27 2.84 2.76 1.42
N PHE A 28 3.17 2.76 0.13
CA PHE A 28 4.37 3.40 -0.41
C PHE A 28 4.00 4.35 -1.54
N ALA A 29 4.46 5.59 -1.45
CA ALA A 29 4.55 6.45 -2.62
C ALA A 29 5.63 5.90 -3.55
N VAL A 30 5.31 5.74 -4.84
CA VAL A 30 6.22 5.13 -5.82
C VAL A 30 6.38 6.04 -7.03
N SER A 31 7.56 6.04 -7.63
CA SER A 31 7.79 6.67 -8.94
C SER A 31 7.44 5.68 -10.05
N GLY A 32 6.55 6.04 -10.98
CA GLY A 32 6.17 5.20 -12.12
C GLY A 32 4.75 5.45 -12.58
N ASP A 33 4.08 4.39 -13.08
CA ASP A 33 2.70 4.47 -13.61
C ASP A 33 1.62 4.63 -12.52
N ALA A 34 1.98 4.32 -11.28
CA ALA A 34 1.13 4.47 -10.10
C ALA A 34 1.76 5.51 -9.17
N ASP A 35 0.92 6.24 -8.43
CA ASP A 35 1.36 7.15 -7.38
C ASP A 35 1.62 6.39 -6.07
N TYR A 36 0.80 5.37 -5.78
CA TYR A 36 0.90 4.56 -4.57
C TYR A 36 0.83 3.05 -4.82
N LEU A 37 1.58 2.28 -4.03
CA LEU A 37 1.49 0.83 -3.89
C LEU A 37 1.04 0.48 -2.47
N LEU A 38 -0.06 -0.26 -2.35
CA LEU A 38 -0.59 -0.71 -1.07
C LEU A 38 -0.47 -2.24 -0.97
N ARG A 39 -0.06 -2.74 0.20
CA ARG A 39 -0.20 -4.15 0.56
C ARG A 39 -1.41 -4.30 1.49
N VAL A 40 -2.44 -4.98 0.99
CA VAL A 40 -3.72 -5.15 1.69
C VAL A 40 -3.91 -6.60 2.08
N LEU A 41 -4.41 -6.85 3.29
CA LEU A 41 -4.79 -8.18 3.77
C LEU A 41 -6.26 -8.21 4.17
N THR A 42 -7.00 -9.14 3.57
CA THR A 42 -8.42 -9.38 3.89
C THR A 42 -8.66 -10.89 4.07
N PRO A 43 -9.75 -11.29 4.76
CA PRO A 43 -10.03 -12.71 5.00
C PRO A 43 -10.48 -13.47 3.75
N SER A 44 -10.92 -12.76 2.69
CA SER A 44 -11.45 -13.38 1.47
C SER A 44 -11.50 -12.40 0.29
N LEU A 45 -11.70 -12.92 -0.93
CA LEU A 45 -11.89 -12.09 -2.12
C LEU A 45 -13.16 -11.22 -2.07
N PRO A 46 -14.32 -11.69 -1.57
CA PRO A 46 -15.47 -10.82 -1.32
C PRO A 46 -15.13 -9.65 -0.37
N ALA A 47 -14.43 -9.93 0.74
CA ALA A 47 -14.01 -8.88 1.67
C ALA A 47 -13.03 -7.89 1.02
N LEU A 48 -12.14 -8.36 0.14
CA LEU A 48 -11.30 -7.48 -0.66
C LEU A 48 -12.13 -6.58 -1.58
N SER A 49 -13.11 -7.14 -2.30
CA SER A 49 -13.98 -6.37 -3.18
C SER A 49 -14.75 -5.28 -2.41
N ASP A 50 -15.31 -5.64 -1.24
CA ASP A 50 -16.03 -4.70 -0.39
C ASP A 50 -15.11 -3.59 0.14
N PHE A 51 -13.91 -3.93 0.62
CA PHE A 51 -12.90 -2.96 1.03
C PHE A 51 -12.55 -1.99 -0.11
N LEU A 52 -12.29 -2.52 -1.31
CA LEU A 52 -11.93 -1.69 -2.45
C LEU A 52 -13.06 -0.74 -2.86
N LEU A 53 -14.29 -1.24 -3.01
CA LEU A 53 -15.43 -0.46 -3.51
C LEU A 53 -16.01 0.52 -2.48
N HIS A 54 -16.06 0.11 -1.21
CA HIS A 54 -16.76 0.87 -0.17
C HIS A 54 -15.85 1.71 0.71
N GLN A 55 -14.54 1.43 0.73
CA GLN A 55 -13.58 2.20 1.53
C GLN A 55 -12.56 2.88 0.62
N LEU A 56 -11.72 2.10 -0.06
CA LEU A 56 -10.54 2.63 -0.74
C LEU A 56 -10.87 3.53 -1.93
N MET A 57 -11.79 3.12 -2.80
CA MET A 57 -12.22 3.92 -3.96
C MET A 57 -13.08 5.13 -3.58
N ARG A 58 -13.54 5.22 -2.33
CA ARG A 58 -14.29 6.38 -1.83
C ARG A 58 -13.38 7.46 -1.24
N LEU A 59 -12.10 7.16 -1.07
CA LEU A 59 -11.14 8.15 -0.60
C LEU A 59 -11.05 9.32 -1.60
N PRO A 60 -11.10 10.57 -1.12
CA PRO A 60 -10.94 11.73 -1.97
C PRO A 60 -9.64 11.65 -2.78
N GLY A 61 -9.74 11.96 -4.06
CA GLY A 61 -8.59 11.96 -4.97
C GLY A 61 -8.17 10.59 -5.48
N VAL A 62 -8.78 9.46 -5.06
CA VAL A 62 -8.49 8.16 -5.68
C VAL A 62 -9.12 8.08 -7.07
N ARG A 63 -8.27 8.03 -8.12
CA ARG A 63 -8.72 7.97 -9.51
C ARG A 63 -8.90 6.54 -10.00
N ASN A 64 -7.92 5.68 -9.72
CA ASN A 64 -7.94 4.31 -10.19
C ASN A 64 -7.18 3.37 -9.26
N VAL A 65 -7.72 2.16 -9.10
CA VAL A 65 -7.10 1.07 -8.35
C VAL A 65 -6.91 -0.13 -9.26
N LYS A 66 -5.66 -0.55 -9.41
CA LYS A 66 -5.29 -1.84 -10.01
C LYS A 66 -4.84 -2.77 -8.90
N SER A 67 -5.50 -3.90 -8.74
CA SER A 67 -5.17 -4.91 -7.73
C SER A 67 -4.45 -6.10 -8.35
N ASN A 68 -3.48 -6.63 -7.63
CA ASN A 68 -2.83 -7.91 -7.94
C ASN A 68 -3.06 -8.84 -6.74
N ILE A 69 -3.54 -10.06 -6.99
CA ILE A 69 -3.82 -11.04 -5.93
C ILE A 69 -2.64 -12.01 -5.83
N VAL A 70 -2.07 -12.13 -4.63
CA VAL A 70 -1.01 -13.11 -4.37
C VAL A 70 -1.63 -14.49 -4.26
N LEU A 71 -1.30 -15.37 -5.20
CA LEU A 71 -1.80 -16.76 -5.21
C LEU A 71 -0.97 -17.70 -4.33
N SER A 72 0.33 -17.44 -4.23
CA SER A 72 1.26 -18.20 -3.38
C SER A 72 2.45 -17.32 -2.97
N GLY A 73 2.77 -17.33 -1.68
CA GLY A 73 3.91 -16.59 -1.13
C GLY A 73 5.19 -17.42 -1.19
N VAL A 74 6.16 -17.00 -2.00
CA VAL A 74 7.46 -17.70 -2.10
C VAL A 74 8.35 -17.41 -0.87
N LYS A 75 8.31 -16.17 -0.36
CA LYS A 75 9.07 -15.72 0.82
C LYS A 75 8.39 -14.51 1.45
N HIS A 76 8.29 -14.50 2.77
CA HIS A 76 7.88 -13.34 3.56
C HIS A 76 8.74 -13.28 4.82
N THR A 77 9.44 -12.17 5.05
CA THR A 77 10.32 -12.00 6.21
C THR A 77 10.39 -10.54 6.61
N THR A 78 10.45 -10.29 7.90
CA THR A 78 10.74 -8.96 8.48
C THR A 78 12.21 -8.78 8.82
N GLN A 79 13.05 -9.80 8.59
CA GLN A 79 14.47 -9.75 8.91
C GLN A 79 15.23 -8.83 7.95
N LEU A 80 15.95 -7.85 8.49
CA LEU A 80 16.82 -6.96 7.73
C LEU A 80 18.15 -7.62 7.38
N PRO A 81 18.70 -7.42 6.16
CA PRO A 81 19.98 -8.01 5.74
C PRO A 81 21.18 -7.25 6.31
N LEU A 82 21.53 -7.49 7.58
CA LEU A 82 22.59 -6.75 8.29
C LEU A 82 24.01 -7.34 8.14
N LYS A 83 24.20 -8.36 7.29
CA LYS A 83 25.51 -9.04 7.13
C LYS A 83 26.65 -8.08 6.73
N HIS A 84 26.34 -7.01 6.01
CA HIS A 84 27.30 -5.99 5.59
C HIS A 84 27.84 -5.12 6.74
N LEU A 85 27.12 -5.04 7.87
CA LEU A 85 27.53 -4.26 9.05
C LEU A 85 28.62 -4.97 9.88
N HIS A 86 28.94 -6.24 9.59
CA HIS A 86 29.94 -7.01 10.33
C HIS A 86 31.40 -6.82 9.85
N HIS A 87 31.69 -5.79 9.03
CA HIS A 87 33.07 -5.42 8.68
C HIS A 87 33.69 -4.51 9.76
N GLY A 88 34.36 -5.10 10.76
CA GLY A 88 35.31 -4.36 11.61
C GLY A 88 35.15 -4.54 13.12
N ARG A 89 35.51 -5.71 13.64
CA ARG A 89 36.12 -5.83 14.99
C ARG A 89 37.31 -6.78 14.90
N ARG A 90 38.44 -6.23 14.46
CA ARG A 90 39.78 -6.66 14.86
C ARG A 90 40.55 -5.39 15.23
#